data_AF-A0A4U1MF33-F1
#
_entry.id   AF-A0A4U1MF33-F1
#
_cell.length_a   1.000
_cell.length_b   1.000
_cell.length_c   1.000
_cell.angle_alpha   90.00
_cell.angle_beta   90.00
_cell.angle_gamma   90.00
#
_symmetry.space_group_name_H-M   'P 1'
#
loop_
_entity.id
_entity.type
_entity.pdbx_description
1 polymer ?
#
loop_
_entity_poly.entity_id
_entity_poly.type
_entity_poly.pdbx_seq_one_letter_code
_entity_poly.pdbx_strand_id
1 'polypeptide(L)'
;MTYNWIDASPVTKKFVLDLVCETKQIMCDNYIGFYLHGSLAMGGFNPQSSDLDVLVVTHESITIETKRKLAKLYLIYSTNPYPIEISFLTKGQLDNWEHPSPYEFHYSEFWRDRYEVDLLENRFTYLNDDIKTDPDLAAHITIMYYRGICIEGSSILEVFPTIPSSDYFSSIIGDYEECLANIVNDPIYCSLNMLRVFWYVKEGIISLKQEAGNWGLTSLPDEMKGTMYKVVNSYQSEKSSYQFDETELILLRNYIHNNLQDLFSLTS
;
A
#
# COMPACT_ATOMS: atom_id res chain seq x y z
N MET A 1 -2.76 11.56 -15.82
CA MET A 1 -2.77 10.29 -16.60
C MET A 1 -2.04 9.28 -15.76
N THR A 2 -2.69 8.16 -15.42
CA THR A 2 -2.05 7.10 -14.65
C THR A 2 -1.15 6.25 -15.54
N TYR A 3 -0.14 5.60 -14.97
CA TYR A 3 0.76 4.71 -15.69
C TYR A 3 1.30 3.59 -14.79
N ASN A 4 1.92 2.59 -15.41
CA ASN A 4 2.72 1.55 -14.72
C ASN A 4 4.22 1.82 -14.91
N TRP A 5 5.08 1.02 -14.29
CA TRP A 5 6.54 1.09 -14.46
C TRP A 5 7.02 1.05 -15.92
N ILE A 6 6.41 0.24 -16.78
CA ILE A 6 6.81 0.08 -18.20
C ILE A 6 6.65 1.42 -18.93
N ASP A 7 5.50 2.07 -18.74
CA ASP A 7 5.12 3.32 -19.39
C ASP A 7 5.50 4.57 -18.57
N ALA A 8 6.17 4.38 -17.43
CA ALA A 8 6.55 5.44 -16.52
C ALA A 8 7.46 6.48 -17.20
N SER A 9 7.25 7.74 -16.81
CA SER A 9 8.03 8.86 -17.35
C SER A 9 9.54 8.68 -17.06
N PRO A 10 10.43 9.26 -17.89
CA PRO A 10 11.86 9.24 -17.61
C PRO A 10 12.22 9.81 -16.23
N VAL A 11 11.44 10.79 -15.73
CA VAL A 11 11.62 11.38 -14.39
C VAL A 11 11.34 10.34 -13.32
N THR A 12 10.23 9.61 -13.43
CA THR A 12 9.84 8.55 -12.49
C THR A 12 10.84 7.40 -12.50
N LYS A 13 11.24 6.94 -13.69
CA LYS A 13 12.23 5.86 -13.82
C LYS A 13 13.56 6.27 -13.20
N LYS A 14 14.02 7.49 -13.48
CA LYS A 14 15.23 8.03 -12.89
C LYS A 14 15.13 8.11 -11.37
N PHE A 15 14.04 8.65 -10.83
CA PHE A 15 13.82 8.75 -9.39
C PHE A 15 13.91 7.38 -8.69
N VAL A 16 13.23 6.36 -9.21
CA VAL A 16 13.28 5.00 -8.66
C VAL A 16 14.70 4.42 -8.74
N LEU A 17 15.39 4.58 -9.87
CA LEU A 17 16.75 4.06 -10.04
C LEU A 17 17.79 4.78 -9.15
N ASP A 18 17.65 6.09 -8.98
CA ASP A 18 18.47 6.87 -8.06
C ASP A 18 18.23 6.37 -6.62
N LEU A 19 16.96 6.16 -6.24
CA LEU A 19 16.58 5.63 -4.92
C LEU A 19 17.15 4.22 -4.66
N VAL A 20 17.14 3.34 -5.67
CA VAL A 20 17.78 2.01 -5.61
C VAL A 20 19.28 2.16 -5.34
N CYS A 21 19.95 3.01 -6.10
CA CYS A 21 21.40 3.23 -5.98
C CYS A 21 21.78 3.72 -4.57
N GLU A 22 21.11 4.77 -4.07
CA GLU A 22 21.37 5.33 -2.75
C GLU A 22 21.05 4.35 -1.62
N THR A 23 19.93 3.62 -1.73
CA THR A 23 19.56 2.59 -0.77
C THR A 23 20.62 1.51 -0.70
N LYS A 24 21.07 1.00 -1.85
CA LYS A 24 22.09 -0.05 -1.93
C LYS A 24 23.44 0.41 -1.39
N GLN A 25 23.82 1.67 -1.61
CA GLN A 25 25.05 2.23 -1.04
C GLN A 25 25.03 2.25 0.49
N ILE A 26 23.88 2.52 1.10
CA ILE A 26 23.72 2.47 2.56
C ILE A 26 23.72 1.03 3.09
N MET A 27 23.12 0.10 2.34
CA MET A 27 23.00 -1.30 2.73
C MET A 27 24.27 -2.14 2.48
N CYS A 28 25.15 -1.69 1.60
CA CYS A 28 26.35 -2.41 1.18
C CYS A 28 26.02 -3.85 0.76
N ASP A 29 26.67 -4.84 1.38
CA ASP A 29 26.50 -6.26 1.07
C ASP A 29 25.22 -6.86 1.70
N ASN A 30 24.53 -6.14 2.60
CA ASN A 30 23.29 -6.62 3.23
C ASN A 30 22.04 -6.28 2.40
N TYR A 31 22.04 -6.65 1.11
CA TYR A 31 20.99 -6.28 0.15
C TYR A 31 20.69 -7.43 -0.82
N ILE A 32 19.42 -7.83 -0.91
CA ILE A 32 18.94 -8.89 -1.81
C ILE A 32 18.20 -8.32 -3.01
N GLY A 33 17.38 -7.29 -2.81
CA GLY A 33 16.66 -6.65 -3.91
C GLY A 33 15.71 -5.55 -3.49
N PHE A 34 15.23 -4.82 -4.49
CA PHE A 34 14.32 -3.67 -4.38
C PHE A 34 13.16 -3.87 -5.34
N TYR A 35 11.95 -3.77 -4.80
CA TYR A 35 10.74 -4.24 -5.47
C TYR A 35 9.63 -3.20 -5.36
N LEU A 36 8.95 -2.93 -6.47
CA LEU A 36 7.77 -2.07 -6.49
C LEU A 36 6.51 -2.92 -6.34
N HIS A 37 5.55 -2.43 -5.55
CA HIS A 37 4.18 -2.91 -5.54
C HIS A 37 3.20 -1.75 -5.77
N GLY A 38 1.94 -1.98 -5.43
CA GLY A 38 0.91 -0.96 -5.43
C GLY A 38 0.70 -0.30 -6.80
N SER A 39 0.42 0.99 -6.78
CA SER A 39 -0.14 1.69 -7.94
C SER A 39 0.83 1.74 -9.14
N LEU A 40 2.14 1.90 -8.91
CA LEU A 40 3.15 1.94 -9.97
C LEU A 40 3.44 0.58 -10.59
N ALA A 41 3.35 -0.48 -9.80
CA ALA A 41 3.47 -1.84 -10.33
C ALA A 41 2.24 -2.21 -11.18
N MET A 42 1.05 -1.78 -10.75
CA MET A 42 -0.22 -2.27 -11.27
C MET A 42 -0.90 -1.36 -12.31
N GLY A 43 -0.33 -0.18 -12.62
CA GLY A 43 -0.83 0.72 -13.67
C GLY A 43 -1.81 1.81 -13.22
N GLY A 44 -1.94 2.00 -11.92
CA GLY A 44 -2.78 3.04 -11.31
C GLY A 44 -2.02 4.26 -10.80
N PHE A 45 -0.71 4.37 -11.03
CA PHE A 45 0.10 5.43 -10.41
C PHE A 45 -0.26 6.81 -10.93
N ASN A 46 -0.72 7.66 -10.02
CA ASN A 46 -0.96 9.08 -10.27
C ASN A 46 0.18 9.91 -9.64
N PRO A 47 1.03 10.57 -10.44
CA PRO A 47 2.14 11.41 -9.95
C PRO A 47 1.77 12.50 -8.95
N GLN A 48 0.49 12.89 -8.87
CA GLN A 48 0.04 13.96 -7.99
C GLN A 48 -0.47 13.45 -6.64
N SER A 49 -0.86 12.18 -6.54
CA SER A 49 -1.60 11.66 -5.38
C SER A 49 -1.25 10.23 -4.97
N SER A 50 -0.39 9.54 -5.73
CA SER A 50 0.07 8.19 -5.40
C SER A 50 1.43 8.24 -4.72
N ASP A 51 1.56 7.39 -3.72
CA ASP A 51 2.83 7.11 -3.08
C ASP A 51 3.63 6.10 -3.92
N LEU A 52 4.95 6.13 -3.76
CA LEU A 52 5.85 5.12 -4.30
C LEU A 52 5.95 3.97 -3.28
N ASP A 53 5.24 2.88 -3.55
CA ASP A 53 5.17 1.70 -2.68
C ASP A 53 6.32 0.71 -2.96
N VAL A 54 7.16 0.46 -1.94
CA VAL A 54 8.40 -0.31 -2.08
C VAL A 54 8.59 -1.34 -0.97
N LEU A 55 9.03 -2.54 -1.34
CA LEU A 55 9.68 -3.47 -0.40
C LEU A 55 11.17 -3.62 -0.75
N VAL A 56 12.02 -3.63 0.28
CA VAL A 56 13.45 -3.94 0.16
C VAL A 56 13.74 -5.18 1.00
N VAL A 57 14.47 -6.11 0.40
CA VAL A 57 14.83 -7.36 1.09
C VAL A 57 16.32 -7.37 1.40
N THR A 58 16.67 -7.75 2.63
CA THR A 58 18.04 -7.82 3.15
C THR A 58 18.41 -9.24 3.53
N HIS A 59 19.71 -9.53 3.62
CA HIS A 59 20.18 -10.85 4.08
C HIS A 59 19.97 -11.02 5.59
N GLU A 60 20.32 -9.99 6.36
CA GLU A 60 20.35 -9.97 7.82
C GLU A 60 19.70 -8.69 8.37
N SER A 61 19.53 -8.65 9.70
CA SER A 61 18.96 -7.50 10.40
C SER A 61 19.75 -6.21 10.18
N ILE A 62 19.04 -5.09 10.27
CA ILE A 62 19.59 -3.76 10.01
C ILE A 62 20.02 -3.11 11.32
N THR A 63 21.25 -2.60 11.38
CA THR A 63 21.74 -1.88 12.57
C THR A 63 21.03 -0.54 12.76
N ILE A 64 20.96 -0.03 13.99
CA ILE A 64 20.44 1.32 14.29
C ILE A 64 21.12 2.40 13.45
N GLU A 65 22.44 2.31 13.24
CA GLU A 65 23.18 3.30 12.44
C GLU A 65 22.71 3.29 10.99
N THR A 66 22.50 2.10 10.40
CA THR A 66 21.94 1.95 9.06
C THR A 66 20.50 2.45 8.99
N LYS A 67 19.64 2.12 9.97
CA LYS A 67 18.26 2.67 10.06
C LYS A 67 18.25 4.20 10.06
N ARG A 68 19.18 4.84 10.79
CA ARG A 68 19.32 6.30 10.81
C ARG A 68 19.81 6.89 9.48
N LYS A 69 20.69 6.19 8.75
CA LYS A 69 21.11 6.59 7.40
C LYS A 69 19.95 6.48 6.40
N LEU A 70 19.20 5.40 6.45
CA LEU A 70 17.99 5.19 5.64
C LEU A 70 16.93 6.26 5.93
N ALA A 71 16.64 6.54 7.21
CA ALA A 71 15.72 7.61 7.59
C ALA A 71 16.13 8.96 7.00
N LYS A 72 17.41 9.34 7.09
CA LYS A 72 17.92 10.57 6.45
C LYS A 72 17.72 10.56 4.94
N LEU A 73 18.00 9.44 4.27
CA LEU A 73 17.81 9.30 2.84
C LEU A 73 16.35 9.54 2.44
N TYR A 74 15.41 8.83 3.07
CA TYR A 74 14.00 8.92 2.68
C TYR A 74 13.36 10.25 3.08
N LEU A 75 13.81 10.88 4.18
CA LEU A 75 13.39 12.26 4.49
C LEU A 75 13.77 13.26 3.39
N ILE A 76 14.92 13.07 2.73
CA ILE A 76 15.41 13.93 1.64
C ILE A 76 14.69 13.65 0.32
N TYR A 77 14.48 12.38 -0.01
CA TYR A 77 13.92 11.95 -1.30
C TYR A 77 12.40 11.98 -1.35
N SER A 78 11.73 11.68 -0.23
CA SER A 78 10.27 11.61 -0.19
C SER A 78 9.64 12.99 -0.38
N THR A 79 8.50 13.03 -1.08
CA THR A 79 7.76 14.21 -1.58
C THR A 79 8.44 14.96 -2.73
N ASN A 80 9.59 14.49 -3.21
CA ASN A 80 10.28 15.10 -4.35
C ASN A 80 10.81 14.04 -5.35
N PRO A 81 9.99 13.62 -6.34
CA PRO A 81 8.68 14.18 -6.69
C PRO A 81 7.48 13.53 -5.98
N TYR A 82 7.64 12.37 -5.36
CA TYR A 82 6.53 11.57 -4.83
C TYR A 82 6.77 11.23 -3.36
N PRO A 83 5.72 11.14 -2.53
CA PRO A 83 5.84 10.49 -1.24
C PRO A 83 6.31 9.04 -1.42
N ILE A 84 7.12 8.55 -0.49
CA ILE A 84 7.65 7.18 -0.48
C ILE A 84 7.02 6.43 0.68
N GLU A 85 6.52 5.23 0.41
CA GLU A 85 6.21 4.23 1.41
C GLU A 85 7.11 3.02 1.19
N ILE A 86 7.97 2.71 2.17
CA ILE A 86 9.00 1.68 2.01
C ILE A 86 9.20 0.88 3.28
N SER A 87 9.17 -0.45 3.14
CA SER A 87 9.45 -1.40 4.23
C SER A 87 10.65 -2.30 3.89
N PHE A 88 11.48 -2.55 4.89
CA PHE A 88 12.63 -3.44 4.82
C PHE A 88 12.34 -4.72 5.59
N LEU A 89 12.58 -5.85 4.94
CA LEU A 89 12.38 -7.19 5.48
C LEU A 89 13.64 -8.02 5.25
N THR A 90 14.01 -8.83 6.22
CA THR A 90 15.04 -9.85 6.00
C THR A 90 14.46 -11.01 5.20
N LYS A 91 15.31 -11.73 4.46
CA LYS A 91 14.91 -12.98 3.82
C LYS A 91 14.44 -14.02 4.85
N GLY A 92 15.03 -14.03 6.04
CA GLY A 92 14.60 -14.91 7.13
C GLY A 92 13.16 -14.64 7.61
N GLN A 93 12.72 -13.39 7.66
CA GLN A 93 11.33 -13.02 7.98
C GLN A 93 10.36 -13.47 6.89
N LEU A 94 10.75 -13.37 5.62
CA LEU A 94 9.94 -13.86 4.50
C LEU A 94 9.87 -15.39 4.45
N ASP A 95 10.96 -16.08 4.77
CA ASP A 95 10.99 -17.55 4.80
C ASP A 95 10.22 -18.13 6.00
N ASN A 96 10.16 -17.39 7.10
CA ASN A 96 9.43 -17.76 8.32
C ASN A 96 8.30 -16.77 8.57
N TRP A 97 7.35 -16.72 7.64
CA TRP A 97 6.24 -15.78 7.67
C TRP A 97 5.46 -15.83 9.00
N GLU A 98 5.20 -14.64 9.56
CA GLU A 98 4.36 -14.42 10.73
C GLU A 98 3.41 -13.23 10.46
N HIS A 99 2.20 -13.25 11.02
CA HIS A 99 1.21 -12.17 10.87
C HIS A 99 0.74 -11.68 12.25
N PRO A 100 0.83 -10.37 12.57
CA PRO A 100 1.42 -9.30 11.76
C PRO A 100 2.95 -9.47 11.61
N SER A 101 3.48 -9.13 10.44
CA SER A 101 4.89 -9.40 10.14
C SER A 101 5.81 -8.40 10.82
N PRO A 102 6.92 -8.84 11.43
CA PRO A 102 7.98 -7.91 11.82
C PRO A 102 8.61 -7.25 10.60
N TYR A 103 9.20 -6.07 10.81
CA TYR A 103 10.01 -5.37 9.81
C TYR A 103 11.27 -4.77 10.42
N GLU A 104 12.32 -4.61 9.61
CA GLU A 104 13.59 -4.05 10.06
C GLU A 104 13.56 -2.52 10.09
N PHE A 105 12.98 -1.92 9.07
CA PHE A 105 12.84 -0.48 8.93
C PHE A 105 11.60 -0.19 8.07
N HIS A 106 10.87 0.86 8.41
CA HIS A 106 9.75 1.32 7.60
C HIS A 106 9.78 2.84 7.54
N TYR A 107 9.48 3.41 6.37
CA TYR A 107 9.29 4.84 6.21
C TYR A 107 8.02 5.10 5.41
N SER A 108 7.24 6.07 5.88
CA SER A 108 6.17 6.73 5.16
C SER A 108 6.05 8.17 5.67
N GLU A 109 5.23 8.99 5.03
CA GLU A 109 5.01 10.38 5.50
C GLU A 109 4.43 10.43 6.92
N PHE A 110 3.73 9.38 7.37
CA PHE A 110 3.31 9.26 8.76
C PHE A 110 4.49 9.24 9.76
N TRP A 111 5.65 8.72 9.34
CA TRP A 111 6.84 8.60 10.18
C TRP A 111 7.79 9.80 10.10
N ARG A 112 7.56 10.75 9.17
CA ARG A 112 8.46 11.90 8.92
C ARG A 112 8.82 12.65 10.20
N ASP A 113 7.84 13.23 10.88
CA ASP A 113 8.06 14.06 12.07
C ASP A 113 8.79 13.28 13.18
N ARG A 114 8.44 12.00 13.34
CA ARG A 114 9.05 11.11 14.34
C ARG A 114 10.54 10.92 14.07
N TYR A 115 10.91 10.72 12.82
CA TYR A 115 12.31 10.52 12.43
C TYR A 115 13.10 11.82 12.41
N GLU A 116 12.50 12.94 12.01
CA GLU A 116 13.14 14.25 12.11
C GLU A 116 13.52 14.58 13.56
N VAL A 117 12.61 14.34 14.51
CA VAL A 117 12.85 14.53 15.95
C VAL A 117 13.98 13.62 16.45
N ASP A 118 13.93 12.32 16.16
CA ASP A 118 14.97 11.36 16.57
C ASP A 118 16.35 11.71 16.01
N LEU A 119 16.42 12.26 14.79
CA LEU A 119 17.66 12.64 14.13
C LEU A 119 18.21 13.97 14.68
N LEU A 120 17.37 15.00 14.81
CA LEU A 120 17.76 16.33 15.27
C LEU A 120 18.22 16.34 16.73
N GLU A 121 17.52 15.61 17.59
CA GLU A 121 17.79 15.59 19.03
C GLU A 121 18.65 14.40 19.45
N ASN A 122 19.14 13.61 18.49
CA ASN A 122 19.93 12.41 18.71
C ASN A 122 19.26 11.41 19.68
N ARG A 123 17.95 11.22 19.53
CA ARG A 123 17.15 10.24 20.27
C ARG A 123 17.05 8.92 19.49
N PHE A 124 16.63 7.89 20.21
CA PHE A 124 16.43 6.52 19.71
C PHE A 124 15.03 6.04 20.12
N THR A 125 14.03 6.92 19.99
CA THR A 125 12.65 6.64 20.43
C THR A 125 11.95 5.74 19.44
N TYR A 126 12.18 5.97 18.14
CA TYR A 126 11.53 5.28 17.04
C TYR A 126 12.55 4.50 16.19
N LEU A 127 13.74 5.08 15.99
CA LEU A 127 14.88 4.45 15.30
C LEU A 127 15.73 3.68 16.32
N ASN A 128 15.27 2.50 16.71
CA ASN A 128 15.88 1.63 17.72
C ASN A 128 15.80 0.14 17.32
N ASP A 129 16.16 -0.75 18.26
CA ASP A 129 16.16 -2.21 18.07
C ASP A 129 14.88 -2.89 18.59
N ASP A 130 13.82 -2.12 18.88
CA ASP A 130 12.53 -2.71 19.21
C ASP A 130 11.97 -3.44 17.98
N ILE A 131 11.51 -4.67 18.19
CA ILE A 131 10.78 -5.43 17.16
C ILE A 131 9.41 -4.79 17.01
N LYS A 132 9.19 -4.19 15.85
CA LYS A 132 7.91 -3.62 15.43
C LYS A 132 7.29 -4.53 14.38
N THR A 133 5.97 -4.61 14.39
CA THR A 133 5.19 -5.40 13.45
C THR A 133 4.23 -4.51 12.67
N ASP A 134 3.90 -4.93 11.46
CA ASP A 134 2.99 -4.23 10.57
C ASP A 134 1.98 -5.24 9.97
N PRO A 135 0.68 -5.13 10.28
CA PRO A 135 -0.34 -6.00 9.72
C PRO A 135 -0.53 -5.82 8.21
N ASP A 136 -0.17 -4.66 7.65
CA ASP A 136 -0.41 -4.33 6.24
C ASP A 136 0.59 -5.03 5.31
N LEU A 137 1.69 -5.53 5.85
CA LEU A 137 2.68 -6.31 5.11
C LEU A 137 2.09 -7.57 4.46
N ALA A 138 1.04 -8.16 5.04
CA ALA A 138 0.34 -9.28 4.41
C ALA A 138 -0.29 -8.86 3.07
N ALA A 139 -0.89 -7.66 3.01
CA ALA A 139 -1.38 -7.07 1.77
C ALA A 139 -0.25 -6.71 0.80
N HIS A 140 0.80 -6.05 1.30
CA HIS A 140 1.92 -5.62 0.47
C HIS A 140 2.64 -6.80 -0.19
N ILE A 141 2.91 -7.86 0.55
CA ILE A 141 3.58 -9.06 0.03
C ILE A 141 2.65 -9.85 -0.90
N THR A 142 1.36 -9.95 -0.60
CA THR A 142 0.39 -10.57 -1.51
C THR A 142 0.37 -9.86 -2.86
N ILE A 143 0.30 -8.52 -2.85
CA ILE A 143 0.34 -7.71 -4.08
C ILE A 143 1.69 -7.87 -4.77
N MET A 144 2.79 -7.85 -4.03
CA MET A 144 4.14 -8.06 -4.55
C MET A 144 4.25 -9.39 -5.30
N TYR A 145 3.81 -10.48 -4.69
CA TYR A 145 3.92 -11.83 -5.24
C TYR A 145 3.19 -11.96 -6.59
N TYR A 146 1.96 -11.45 -6.67
CA TYR A 146 1.12 -11.64 -7.86
C TYR A 146 1.30 -10.55 -8.92
N ARG A 147 1.66 -9.33 -8.53
CA ARG A 147 1.60 -8.14 -9.41
C ARG A 147 2.74 -7.15 -9.19
N GLY A 148 3.73 -7.47 -8.37
CA GLY A 148 4.89 -6.64 -8.12
C GLY A 148 5.89 -6.62 -9.27
N ILE A 149 6.88 -5.74 -9.16
CA ILE A 149 7.97 -5.60 -10.13
C ILE A 149 9.30 -5.64 -9.40
N CYS A 150 10.17 -6.58 -9.78
CA CYS A 150 11.57 -6.56 -9.37
C CYS A 150 12.32 -5.50 -10.18
N ILE A 151 12.87 -4.50 -9.49
CA ILE A 151 13.70 -3.46 -10.13
C ILE A 151 15.15 -3.90 -10.17
N GLU A 152 15.63 -4.47 -9.06
CA GLU A 152 16.97 -5.03 -8.94
C GLU A 152 16.97 -6.14 -7.90
N GLY A 153 17.79 -7.19 -8.12
CA GLY A 153 18.00 -8.27 -7.18
C GLY A 153 17.49 -9.63 -7.66
N SER A 154 17.20 -10.50 -6.70
CA SER A 154 16.62 -11.82 -6.97
C SER A 154 15.17 -11.70 -7.48
N SER A 155 14.65 -12.74 -8.12
CA SER A 155 13.27 -12.66 -8.65
C SER A 155 12.24 -12.68 -7.51
N ILE A 156 11.06 -12.08 -7.74
CA ILE A 156 9.97 -12.03 -6.73
C ILE A 156 9.62 -13.43 -6.23
N LEU A 157 9.52 -14.42 -7.13
CA LEU A 157 9.11 -15.78 -6.78
C LEU A 157 10.16 -16.56 -5.98
N GLU A 158 11.43 -16.16 -6.03
CA GLU A 158 12.49 -16.73 -5.20
C GLU A 158 12.50 -16.12 -3.79
N VAL A 159 12.02 -14.89 -3.66
CA VAL A 159 12.18 -14.07 -2.45
C VAL A 159 10.92 -14.06 -1.59
N PHE A 160 9.77 -13.78 -2.18
CA PHE A 160 8.51 -13.59 -1.47
C PHE A 160 7.69 -14.87 -1.41
N PRO A 161 7.16 -15.25 -0.24
CA PRO A 161 6.24 -16.37 -0.11
C PRO A 161 4.84 -15.98 -0.61
N THR A 162 4.01 -17.00 -0.86
CA THR A 162 2.55 -16.80 -0.87
C THR A 162 2.06 -16.61 0.55
N ILE A 163 1.20 -15.61 0.77
CA ILE A 163 0.62 -15.32 2.09
C ILE A 163 -0.69 -16.10 2.28
N PRO A 164 -0.97 -16.64 3.48
CA PRO A 164 -2.28 -17.21 3.79
C PRO A 164 -3.41 -16.21 3.53
N SER A 165 -4.51 -16.68 2.93
CA SER A 165 -5.65 -15.82 2.61
C SER A 165 -6.30 -15.17 3.85
N SER A 166 -6.19 -15.81 5.02
CA SER A 166 -6.61 -15.27 6.31
C SER A 166 -5.83 -14.02 6.72
N ASP A 167 -4.52 -14.01 6.47
CA ASP A 167 -3.62 -12.94 6.88
C ASP A 167 -3.80 -11.75 5.94
N TYR A 168 -3.90 -12.02 4.63
CA TYR A 168 -4.30 -11.01 3.66
C TYR A 168 -5.67 -10.39 4.01
N PHE A 169 -6.68 -11.22 4.30
CA PHE A 169 -7.99 -10.72 4.70
C PHE A 169 -7.92 -9.87 5.98
N SER A 170 -7.18 -10.33 6.99
CA SER A 170 -6.95 -9.59 8.22
C SER A 170 -6.26 -8.24 7.99
N SER A 171 -5.43 -8.10 6.96
CA SER A 171 -4.77 -6.83 6.65
C SER A 171 -5.67 -5.81 5.96
N ILE A 172 -6.72 -6.25 5.26
CA ILE A 172 -7.61 -5.33 4.54
C ILE A 172 -8.95 -5.09 5.25
N ILE A 173 -9.32 -5.92 6.23
CA ILE A 173 -10.60 -5.81 6.91
C ILE A 173 -10.68 -4.58 7.83
N GLY A 174 -9.56 -4.17 8.42
CA GLY A 174 -9.49 -2.97 9.27
C GLY A 174 -9.89 -1.69 8.54
N ASP A 175 -9.38 -1.53 7.31
CA ASP A 175 -9.79 -0.45 6.39
C ASP A 175 -11.31 -0.43 6.22
N TYR A 176 -11.91 -1.59 5.93
CA TYR A 176 -13.36 -1.69 5.77
C TYR A 176 -14.13 -1.32 7.05
N GLU A 177 -13.69 -1.79 8.22
CA GLU A 177 -14.32 -1.51 9.51
C GLU A 177 -14.29 0.00 9.82
N GLU A 178 -13.16 0.66 9.59
CA GLU A 178 -13.05 2.12 9.72
C GLU A 178 -14.00 2.84 8.75
N CYS A 179 -14.04 2.38 7.50
CA CYS A 179 -14.86 2.98 6.45
C CYS A 179 -16.37 2.90 6.72
N LEU A 180 -16.84 1.92 7.50
CA LEU A 180 -18.25 1.84 7.91
C LEU A 180 -18.69 3.09 8.70
N ALA A 181 -17.80 3.61 9.54
CA ALA A 181 -18.05 4.81 10.34
C ALA A 181 -17.70 6.10 9.59
N ASN A 182 -16.75 6.05 8.64
CA ASN A 182 -16.12 7.25 8.09
C ASN A 182 -16.55 7.62 6.66
N ILE A 183 -17.42 6.83 5.99
CA ILE A 183 -17.78 7.04 4.58
C ILE A 183 -18.30 8.45 4.25
N VAL A 184 -18.91 9.14 5.20
CA VAL A 184 -19.42 10.51 4.99
C VAL A 184 -18.29 11.54 4.97
N ASN A 185 -17.24 11.34 5.77
CA ASN A 185 -16.12 12.27 5.89
C ASN A 185 -15.07 12.02 4.79
N ASP A 186 -14.87 10.77 4.40
CA ASP A 186 -13.97 10.38 3.32
C ASP A 186 -14.64 9.45 2.30
N PRO A 187 -15.58 9.97 1.48
CA PRO A 187 -16.41 9.16 0.60
C PRO A 187 -15.61 8.42 -0.47
N ILE A 188 -14.51 9.00 -0.97
CA ILE A 188 -13.74 8.40 -2.06
C ILE A 188 -12.89 7.26 -1.50
N TYR A 189 -12.12 7.51 -0.44
CA TYR A 189 -11.30 6.48 0.20
C TYR A 189 -12.19 5.31 0.66
N CYS A 190 -13.26 5.64 1.38
CA CYS A 190 -14.11 4.62 2.00
C CYS A 190 -14.83 3.78 0.96
N SER A 191 -15.42 4.39 -0.07
CA SER A 191 -16.12 3.63 -1.11
C SER A 191 -15.17 2.67 -1.82
N LEU A 192 -13.96 3.10 -2.15
CA LEU A 192 -13.00 2.27 -2.89
C LEU A 192 -12.42 1.14 -2.03
N ASN A 193 -12.06 1.40 -0.76
CA ASN A 193 -11.55 0.35 0.12
C ASN A 193 -12.63 -0.65 0.53
N MET A 194 -13.87 -0.20 0.79
CA MET A 194 -14.99 -1.11 1.01
C MET A 194 -15.24 -2.02 -0.21
N LEU A 195 -15.13 -1.49 -1.43
CA LEU A 195 -15.26 -2.29 -2.66
C LEU A 195 -14.12 -3.28 -2.85
N ARG A 196 -12.88 -2.93 -2.48
CA ARG A 196 -11.73 -3.85 -2.52
C ARG A 196 -11.99 -5.06 -1.63
N VAL A 197 -12.46 -4.83 -0.40
CA VAL A 197 -12.82 -5.92 0.53
C VAL A 197 -14.00 -6.72 -0.01
N PHE A 198 -15.05 -6.04 -0.49
CA PHE A 198 -16.22 -6.73 -1.03
C PHE A 198 -15.90 -7.64 -2.20
N TRP A 199 -15.13 -7.14 -3.18
CA TRP A 199 -14.76 -7.92 -4.34
C TRP A 199 -13.85 -9.10 -3.98
N TYR A 200 -12.91 -8.89 -3.05
CA TYR A 200 -12.06 -9.96 -2.54
C TYR A 200 -12.86 -11.06 -1.85
N VAL A 201 -13.77 -10.73 -0.93
CA VAL A 201 -14.58 -11.74 -0.23
C VAL A 201 -15.51 -12.49 -1.19
N LYS A 202 -16.06 -11.80 -2.18
CA LYS A 202 -17.00 -12.38 -3.13
C LYS A 202 -16.34 -13.29 -4.16
N GLU A 203 -15.17 -12.92 -4.69
CA GLU A 203 -14.58 -13.54 -5.88
C GLU A 203 -13.08 -13.87 -5.74
N GLY A 204 -12.45 -13.55 -4.60
CA GLY A 204 -11.02 -13.75 -4.37
C GLY A 204 -10.12 -12.77 -5.14
N ILE A 205 -10.66 -11.67 -5.66
CA ILE A 205 -9.92 -10.74 -6.51
C ILE A 205 -9.13 -9.71 -5.70
N ILE A 206 -7.83 -9.64 -5.95
CA ILE A 206 -6.92 -8.61 -5.42
C ILE A 206 -6.90 -7.42 -6.39
N SER A 207 -7.47 -6.30 -5.97
CA SER A 207 -7.68 -5.13 -6.83
C SER A 207 -7.05 -3.84 -6.30
N LEU A 208 -6.62 -2.97 -7.22
CA LEU A 208 -6.38 -1.54 -6.94
C LEU A 208 -7.69 -0.81 -6.61
N LYS A 209 -7.57 0.36 -5.98
CA LYS A 209 -8.68 1.31 -5.78
C LYS A 209 -9.40 1.62 -7.11
N GLN A 210 -8.67 1.89 -8.19
CA GLN A 210 -9.27 2.15 -9.51
C GLN A 210 -10.02 0.93 -10.08
N GLU A 211 -9.44 -0.26 -9.96
CA GLU A 211 -10.06 -1.50 -10.45
C GLU A 211 -11.35 -1.81 -9.68
N ALA A 212 -11.33 -1.68 -8.35
CA ALA A 212 -12.51 -1.85 -7.50
C ALA A 212 -13.62 -0.84 -7.81
N GLY A 213 -13.26 0.42 -8.08
CA GLY A 213 -14.23 1.44 -8.49
C GLY A 213 -14.88 1.12 -9.84
N ASN A 214 -14.09 0.68 -10.82
CA ASN A 214 -14.60 0.26 -12.13
C ASN A 214 -15.48 -0.98 -12.03
N TRP A 215 -15.11 -1.94 -11.18
CA TRP A 215 -15.94 -3.10 -10.87
C TRP A 215 -17.27 -2.69 -10.22
N GLY A 216 -17.24 -1.71 -9.30
CA GLY A 216 -18.44 -1.18 -8.68
C GLY A 216 -19.40 -0.54 -9.69
N LEU A 217 -18.89 0.15 -10.71
CA LEU A 217 -19.71 0.72 -11.79
C LEU A 217 -20.49 -0.33 -12.61
N THR A 218 -19.93 -1.53 -12.77
CA THR A 218 -20.53 -2.59 -13.60
C THR A 218 -21.31 -3.61 -12.77
N SER A 219 -20.98 -3.76 -11.49
CA SER A 219 -21.46 -4.86 -10.65
C SER A 219 -22.48 -4.44 -9.59
N LEU A 220 -22.53 -3.15 -9.23
CA LEU A 220 -23.53 -2.65 -8.29
C LEU A 220 -24.88 -2.35 -8.96
N PRO A 221 -25.99 -2.32 -8.20
CA PRO A 221 -27.30 -1.93 -8.69
C PRO A 221 -27.32 -0.55 -9.35
N ASP A 222 -28.29 -0.34 -10.26
CA ASP A 222 -28.41 0.88 -11.04
C ASP A 222 -28.56 2.14 -10.17
N GLU A 223 -29.19 2.02 -8.99
CA GLU A 223 -29.37 3.14 -8.06
C GLU A 223 -28.04 3.69 -7.53
N MET A 224 -26.98 2.88 -7.48
CA MET A 224 -25.65 3.29 -6.98
C MET A 224 -24.68 3.71 -8.08
N LYS A 225 -25.02 3.50 -9.36
CA LYS A 225 -24.13 3.85 -10.48
C LYS A 225 -23.79 5.33 -10.52
N GLY A 226 -24.73 6.20 -10.15
CA GLY A 226 -24.50 7.64 -10.04
C GLY A 226 -23.41 7.98 -9.01
N THR A 227 -23.52 7.40 -7.81
CA THR A 227 -22.53 7.55 -6.73
C THR A 227 -21.17 6.98 -7.14
N MET A 228 -21.15 5.78 -7.74
CA MET A 228 -19.91 5.16 -8.22
C MET A 228 -19.23 5.98 -9.32
N TYR A 229 -20.00 6.60 -10.21
CA TYR A 229 -19.45 7.50 -11.21
C TYR A 229 -18.75 8.69 -10.55
N LYS A 230 -19.35 9.30 -9.52
CA LYS A 230 -18.70 10.37 -8.75
C LYS A 230 -17.40 9.86 -8.10
N VAL A 231 -17.44 8.73 -7.42
CA VAL A 231 -16.26 8.13 -6.74
C VAL A 231 -15.11 7.91 -7.72
N VAL A 232 -15.35 7.20 -8.84
CA VAL A 232 -14.32 6.87 -9.82
C VAL A 232 -13.72 8.11 -10.46
N ASN A 233 -14.57 9.08 -10.84
CA ASN A 233 -14.08 10.30 -11.49
C ASN A 233 -13.35 11.23 -10.51
N SER A 234 -13.80 11.34 -9.26
CA SER A 234 -13.06 12.11 -8.23
C SER A 234 -11.68 11.49 -7.97
N TYR A 235 -11.58 10.17 -7.95
CA TYR A 235 -10.29 9.48 -7.75
C TYR A 235 -9.32 9.69 -8.93
N GLN A 236 -9.83 9.73 -10.16
CA GLN A 236 -9.01 9.90 -11.37
C GLN A 236 -8.69 11.36 -11.70
N SER A 237 -9.51 12.31 -11.24
CA SER A 237 -9.45 13.72 -11.63
C SER A 237 -9.61 14.63 -10.41
N GLU A 238 -8.52 15.33 -10.06
CA GLU A 238 -8.52 16.40 -9.05
C GLU A 238 -9.47 17.56 -9.37
N LYS A 239 -9.89 17.71 -10.63
CA LYS A 239 -10.71 18.84 -11.08
C LYS A 239 -12.21 18.65 -10.81
N SER A 240 -12.61 17.45 -10.41
CA SER A 240 -14.02 17.11 -10.30
C SER A 240 -14.45 17.09 -8.83
N SER A 241 -14.81 18.26 -8.29
CA SER A 241 -15.40 18.33 -6.94
C SER A 241 -16.87 17.88 -7.00
N TYR A 242 -17.11 16.58 -7.11
CA TYR A 242 -18.46 16.06 -6.94
C TYR A 242 -18.89 16.21 -5.48
N GLN A 243 -20.08 16.75 -5.27
CA GLN A 243 -20.71 16.69 -3.96
C GLN A 243 -21.42 15.36 -3.79
N PHE A 244 -21.18 14.74 -2.63
CA PHE A 244 -21.83 13.52 -2.22
C PHE A 244 -22.99 13.83 -1.29
N ASP A 245 -24.14 13.22 -1.53
CA ASP A 245 -25.25 13.24 -0.59
C ASP A 245 -25.02 12.19 0.52
N GLU A 246 -25.39 12.49 1.75
CA GLU A 246 -25.21 11.53 2.85
C GLU A 246 -26.02 10.25 2.60
N THR A 247 -27.23 10.38 2.04
CA THR A 247 -28.13 9.25 1.77
C THR A 247 -27.55 8.31 0.71
N GLU A 248 -26.92 8.85 -0.34
CA GLU A 248 -26.31 8.01 -1.39
C GLU A 248 -25.09 7.24 -0.87
N LEU A 249 -24.30 7.84 0.02
CA LEU A 249 -23.16 7.18 0.67
C LEU A 249 -23.62 6.11 1.65
N ILE A 250 -24.63 6.40 2.48
CA ILE A 250 -25.23 5.43 3.40
C ILE A 250 -25.82 4.25 2.62
N LEU A 251 -26.48 4.51 1.49
CA LEU A 251 -27.03 3.46 0.62
C LEU A 251 -25.92 2.52 0.11
N LEU A 252 -24.82 3.09 -0.42
CA LEU A 252 -23.67 2.33 -0.88
C LEU A 252 -23.05 1.50 0.24
N ARG A 253 -22.78 2.13 1.39
CA ARG A 253 -22.21 1.47 2.58
C ARG A 253 -23.06 0.29 3.00
N ASN A 254 -24.37 0.52 3.19
CA ASN A 254 -25.28 -0.51 3.70
C ASN A 254 -25.41 -1.68 2.73
N TYR A 255 -25.42 -1.41 1.42
CA TYR A 255 -25.44 -2.48 0.43
C TYR A 255 -24.20 -3.36 0.51
N ILE A 256 -23.01 -2.74 0.52
CA ILE A 256 -21.75 -3.49 0.63
C ILE A 256 -21.72 -4.27 1.96
N HIS A 257 -22.06 -3.62 3.07
CA HIS A 257 -22.05 -4.23 4.40
C HIS A 257 -22.97 -5.45 4.48
N ASN A 258 -24.23 -5.31 4.03
CA ASN A 258 -25.20 -6.40 4.12
C ASN A 258 -24.77 -7.61 3.27
N ASN A 259 -24.28 -7.38 2.05
CA ASN A 259 -23.78 -8.47 1.20
C ASN A 259 -22.56 -9.17 1.82
N LEU A 260 -21.66 -8.40 2.46
CA LEU A 260 -20.52 -8.99 3.17
C LEU A 260 -20.96 -9.83 4.37
N GLN A 261 -21.92 -9.36 5.17
CA GLN A 261 -22.46 -10.15 6.29
C GLN A 261 -23.09 -11.47 5.81
N ASP A 262 -23.83 -11.43 4.70
CA ASP A 262 -24.41 -12.64 4.10
C ASP A 262 -23.30 -13.62 3.67
N LEU A 263 -22.23 -13.14 3.02
CA LEU A 263 -21.09 -13.98 2.62
C LEU A 263 -20.34 -14.59 3.81
N PHE A 264 -20.15 -13.83 4.90
CA PHE A 264 -19.54 -14.36 6.11
C PHE A 264 -20.42 -15.42 6.79
N SER A 265 -21.74 -15.26 6.76
CA SER A 265 -22.67 -16.26 7.30
C SER A 265 -22.70 -17.58 6.51
N LEU A 266 -22.31 -17.54 5.23
CA LEU A 266 -22.24 -18.72 4.37
C LEU A 266 -20.92 -19.50 4.49
N THR A 267 -19.91 -18.89 5.11
CA THR A 267 -18.55 -19.42 5.24
C THR A 267 -18.19 -19.81 6.68
N SER A 268 -19.11 -19.56 7.63
CA SER A 268 -19.03 -19.98 9.04
C SER A 268 -19.78 -21.28 9.29
#